data_AF-A0A382S544-F1
#
_entry.id   AF-A0A382S544-F1
#
_cell.length_a   1.000
_cell.length_b   1.000
_cell.length_c   1.000
_cell.angle_alpha   90.00
_cell.angle_beta   90.00
_cell.angle_gamma   90.00
#
_symmetry.space_group_name_H-M   'P 1'
#
loop_
_entity.id
_entity.type
_entity.pdbx_description
1 polymer ?
#
loop_
_entity_poly.entity_id
_entity_poly.type
_entity_poly.pdbx_seq_one_letter_code
_entity_poly.pdbx_strand_id
1 'polypeptide(L)'
;QGVENILYVVTAYPDGRPAKTKLTLGRDRQQVETSEVGIAKVKITPDKAKLQMKISAEDEKGVKAAVVRNLRIDRRTDAFLLRTDQAVYKTGDTVKLDVFAAGNKERIFVDVIKDRRAVLMKSVDIEQGKGALALDLPADLFGTLELRGYRIQRDGNIIGDTKVIQVKRADSLKIEAKLNKETYQPGEKALLDFVVKRADGKGVPAALGLSGVDEAVFALQEMRPGLERIYFAIQEEILKPRYQLHTQPPVQVQQLIEPGPAPMPEPDLEEAAVVLFAGAEGTDIPEANVGPGFEQKRQLVRERKREHKHWLQEL
;
A
#
# COMPACT_ATOMS: atom_id res chain seq x y z
N GLN A 1 8.81 17.19 -6.09
CA GLN A 1 8.49 18.41 -5.28
C GLN A 1 7.19 19.03 -5.79
N GLY A 2 6.49 19.83 -4.98
CA GLY A 2 5.32 20.62 -5.42
C GLY A 2 4.02 19.84 -5.62
N VAL A 3 4.02 18.54 -5.35
CA VAL A 3 2.84 17.66 -5.40
C VAL A 3 2.44 17.31 -3.96
N GLU A 4 1.14 17.36 -3.65
CA GLU A 4 0.62 16.94 -2.36
C GLU A 4 0.89 15.44 -2.16
N ASN A 5 1.55 15.10 -1.07
CA ASN A 5 1.83 13.74 -0.62
C ASN A 5 1.07 13.46 0.67
N ILE A 6 0.81 12.18 0.95
CA ILE A 6 0.22 11.74 2.20
C ILE A 6 1.30 10.99 2.99
N LEU A 7 1.58 11.50 4.18
CA LEU A 7 2.39 10.83 5.18
C LEU A 7 1.47 10.04 6.11
N TYR A 8 1.68 8.74 6.19
CA TYR A 8 1.04 7.90 7.19
C TYR A 8 1.97 7.80 8.41
N VAL A 9 1.42 8.07 9.59
CA VAL A 9 2.11 7.90 10.87
C VAL A 9 1.42 6.80 11.64
N VAL A 10 2.19 5.83 12.13
CA VAL A 10 1.70 4.71 12.94
C VAL A 10 2.31 4.84 14.33
N THR A 11 1.48 4.73 15.35
CA THR A 11 1.86 4.72 16.75
C THR A 11 1.44 3.42 17.41
N ALA A 12 2.40 2.76 18.04
CA ALA A 12 2.22 1.52 18.77
C ALA A 12 3.08 1.53 20.03
N TYR A 13 2.62 0.81 21.05
CA TYR A 13 3.41 0.52 22.24
C TYR A 13 4.52 -0.50 21.93
N PRO A 14 5.54 -0.63 22.79
CA PRO A 14 6.64 -1.59 22.58
C PRO A 14 6.21 -3.05 22.49
N ASP A 15 5.02 -3.38 23.00
CA ASP A 15 4.37 -4.68 22.93
C ASP A 15 3.53 -4.87 21.64
N GLY A 16 3.63 -3.96 20.67
CA GLY A 16 2.95 -4.07 19.38
C GLY A 16 1.46 -3.71 19.40
N ARG A 17 0.90 -3.31 20.55
CA ARG A 17 -0.47 -2.82 20.63
C ARG A 17 -0.58 -1.43 20.00
N PRO A 18 -1.65 -1.15 19.23
CA PRO A 18 -1.91 0.19 18.72
C PRO A 18 -2.01 1.22 19.85
N ALA A 19 -1.50 2.42 19.62
CA ALA A 19 -1.58 3.52 20.58
C ALA A 19 -2.34 4.70 19.97
N LYS A 20 -3.46 5.08 20.57
CA LYS A 20 -4.15 6.33 20.24
C LYS A 20 -3.40 7.51 20.86
N THR A 21 -2.96 8.44 20.03
CA THR A 21 -2.03 9.51 20.43
C THR A 21 -2.35 10.84 19.74
N LYS A 22 -2.02 11.92 20.42
CA LYS A 22 -1.93 13.26 19.85
C LYS A 22 -0.55 13.44 19.23
N LEU A 23 -0.50 13.59 17.92
CA LEU A 23 0.71 13.85 17.17
C LEU A 23 0.99 15.34 17.07
N THR A 24 2.25 15.71 17.09
CA THR A 24 2.76 17.05 16.76
C THR A 24 3.83 16.88 15.68
N LEU A 25 3.60 17.45 14.50
CA LEU A 25 4.44 17.28 13.32
C LEU A 25 5.12 18.59 12.89
N GLY A 26 6.37 18.47 12.45
CA GLY A 26 7.12 19.54 11.79
C GLY A 26 7.50 20.69 12.73
N ARG A 27 7.99 21.78 12.13
CA ARG A 27 8.33 23.02 12.85
C ARG A 27 7.09 23.84 13.20
N ASP A 28 6.06 23.75 12.36
CA ASP A 28 4.80 24.48 12.53
C ASP A 28 3.89 23.84 13.59
N ARG A 29 4.36 22.74 14.21
CA ARG A 29 3.69 22.01 15.29
C ARG A 29 2.25 21.64 14.95
N GLN A 30 2.03 21.20 13.71
CA GLN A 30 0.71 20.73 13.26
C GLN A 30 0.26 19.58 14.17
N GLN A 31 -0.94 19.70 14.72
CA GLN A 31 -1.52 18.69 15.59
C GLN A 31 -2.49 17.80 14.82
N VAL A 32 -2.35 16.50 14.98
CA VAL A 32 -3.20 15.47 14.36
C VAL A 32 -3.41 14.35 15.37
N GLU A 33 -4.62 13.83 15.48
CA GLU A 33 -4.89 12.67 16.34
C GLU A 33 -4.81 11.39 15.52
N THR A 34 -4.28 10.32 16.13
CA THR A 34 -4.38 8.98 15.53
C THR A 34 -5.74 8.36 15.81
N SER A 35 -6.16 7.45 14.94
CA SER A 35 -7.34 6.62 15.13
C SER A 35 -7.17 5.63 16.29
N GLU A 36 -8.23 4.88 16.61
CA GLU A 36 -8.21 3.80 17.62
C GLU A 36 -7.17 2.71 17.31
N VAL A 37 -6.79 2.56 16.04
CA VAL A 37 -5.72 1.65 15.59
C VAL A 37 -4.36 2.32 15.47
N GLY A 38 -4.20 3.53 16.02
CA GLY A 38 -2.92 4.22 16.09
C GLY A 38 -2.41 4.75 14.75
N ILE A 39 -3.29 5.03 13.78
CA ILE A 39 -2.91 5.53 12.45
C ILE A 39 -3.33 7.00 12.29
N ALA A 40 -2.48 7.83 11.69
CA ALA A 40 -2.83 9.18 11.25
C ALA A 40 -2.39 9.45 9.82
N LYS A 41 -3.18 10.24 9.09
CA LYS A 41 -2.91 10.69 7.72
C LYS A 41 -2.59 12.17 7.73
N VAL A 42 -1.39 12.54 7.26
CA VAL A 42 -0.93 13.94 7.23
C VAL A 42 -0.61 14.32 5.79
N LYS A 43 -1.29 15.35 5.29
CA LYS A 43 -1.02 15.92 3.97
C LYS A 43 0.21 16.82 4.05
N ILE A 44 1.18 16.60 3.17
CA ILE A 44 2.38 17.42 3.06
C ILE A 44 2.62 17.76 1.60
N THR A 45 3.02 19.00 1.30
CA THR A 45 3.43 19.38 -0.06
C THR A 45 4.89 19.81 0.00
N PRO A 46 5.84 18.90 -0.30
CA PRO A 46 7.25 19.21 -0.12
C PRO A 46 7.74 20.24 -1.13
N ASP A 47 8.25 21.36 -0.62
CA ASP A 47 8.86 22.46 -1.38
C ASP A 47 10.37 22.23 -1.63
N LYS A 48 11.02 21.44 -0.77
CA LYS A 48 12.47 21.16 -0.80
C LYS A 48 12.77 19.68 -1.07
N ALA A 49 13.92 19.42 -1.69
CA ALA A 49 14.39 18.07 -2.00
C ALA A 49 14.76 17.23 -0.76
N LYS A 50 14.92 17.88 0.40
CA LYS A 50 15.14 17.24 1.70
C LYS A 50 14.16 17.86 2.69
N LEU A 51 13.32 17.02 3.27
CA LEU A 51 12.36 17.43 4.30
C LEU A 51 12.75 16.75 5.62
N GLN A 52 13.25 17.53 6.57
CA GLN A 52 13.44 17.06 7.94
C GLN A 52 12.12 17.23 8.69
N MET A 53 11.59 16.14 9.21
CA MET A 53 10.33 16.10 9.93
C MET A 53 10.56 15.56 11.34
N LYS A 54 10.26 16.38 12.35
CA LYS A 54 10.13 15.94 13.73
C LYS A 54 8.68 15.55 13.97
N ILE A 55 8.44 14.38 14.52
CA ILE A 55 7.13 13.85 14.87
C ILE A 55 7.19 13.50 16.35
N SER A 56 6.29 14.04 17.13
CA SER A 56 6.13 13.73 18.55
C SER A 56 4.72 13.19 18.78
N ALA A 57 4.59 12.15 19.59
CA ALA A 57 3.33 11.51 19.95
C ALA A 57 3.17 11.55 21.46
N GLU A 58 1.95 11.80 21.93
CA GLU A 58 1.57 11.77 23.35
C GLU A 58 0.24 11.03 23.51
N ASP A 59 0.20 9.99 24.34
CA ASP A 59 -1.04 9.28 24.66
C ASP A 59 -1.84 9.97 25.77
N GLU A 60 -3.03 9.48 26.07
CA GLU A 60 -3.90 10.02 27.13
C GLU A 60 -3.30 9.87 28.54
N LYS A 61 -2.37 8.92 28.73
CA LYS A 61 -1.65 8.68 29.99
C LYS A 61 -0.40 9.57 30.12
N GLY A 62 -0.13 10.43 29.14
CA GLY A 62 1.03 11.34 29.12
C GLY A 62 2.33 10.66 28.70
N VAL A 63 2.29 9.43 28.18
CA VAL A 63 3.44 8.73 27.60
C VAL A 63 3.81 9.41 26.30
N LYS A 64 5.09 9.75 26.14
CA LYS A 64 5.58 10.50 24.99
C LYS A 64 6.65 9.74 24.22
N ALA A 65 6.60 9.87 22.89
CA ALA A 65 7.65 9.43 21.99
C ALA A 65 7.96 10.54 20.98
N ALA A 66 9.20 10.61 20.51
CA ALA A 66 9.58 11.57 19.47
C ALA A 66 10.59 10.96 18.51
N VAL A 67 10.45 11.32 17.23
CA VAL A 67 11.29 10.83 16.16
C VAL A 67 11.59 11.94 15.16
N VAL A 68 12.81 11.95 14.63
CA VAL A 68 13.21 12.86 13.55
C VAL A 68 13.52 12.04 12.30
N ARG A 69 13.02 12.52 11.16
CA ARG A 69 13.08 11.79 9.89
C ARG A 69 13.51 12.72 8.78
N ASN A 70 14.48 12.29 7.99
CA ASN A 70 14.93 13.01 6.81
C ASN A 70 14.33 12.32 5.58
N LEU A 71 13.26 12.88 5.05
CA LEU A 71 12.62 12.40 3.84
C LEU A 71 13.36 12.96 2.62
N ARG A 72 13.77 12.06 1.73
CA ARG A 72 14.28 12.44 0.41
C ARG A 72 13.09 12.61 -0.51
N ILE A 73 12.98 13.79 -1.10
CA ILE A 73 11.92 14.10 -2.06
C ILE A 73 12.54 14.02 -3.44
N ASP A 74 11.88 13.29 -4.33
CA ASP A 74 12.33 13.20 -5.72
C ASP A 74 12.36 14.62 -6.34
N ARG A 75 13.50 14.90 -6.99
CA ARG A 75 13.81 16.14 -7.69
C ARG A 75 13.31 16.12 -9.14
N ARG A 76 12.93 14.95 -9.64
CA ARG A 76 12.28 14.79 -10.94
C ARG A 76 11.06 15.71 -11.02
N THR A 77 11.13 16.70 -11.91
CA THR A 77 10.04 17.68 -12.16
C THR A 77 8.92 17.09 -13.00
N ASP A 78 9.07 15.82 -13.33
CA ASP A 78 8.45 15.13 -14.44
C ASP A 78 7.94 13.75 -13.94
N ALA A 79 8.03 13.54 -12.62
CA ALA A 79 7.33 12.51 -11.88
C ALA A 79 5.85 12.87 -11.69
N PHE A 80 5.04 11.84 -11.52
CA PHE A 80 3.64 11.94 -11.14
C PHE A 80 3.34 10.90 -10.06
N LEU A 81 2.20 11.07 -9.39
CA LEU A 81 1.74 10.24 -8.28
C LEU A 81 0.35 9.69 -8.60
N LEU A 82 0.19 8.39 -8.44
CA LEU A 82 -1.08 7.69 -8.42
C LEU A 82 -1.67 7.68 -7.02
N ARG A 83 -2.96 8.00 -6.90
CA ARG A 83 -3.69 7.93 -5.64
C ARG A 83 -5.06 7.32 -5.85
N THR A 84 -5.30 6.23 -5.14
CA THR A 84 -6.61 5.61 -5.07
C THR A 84 -7.38 6.14 -3.87
N ASP A 85 -8.71 6.17 -3.97
CA ASP A 85 -9.59 6.54 -2.86
C ASP A 85 -9.61 5.49 -1.75
N GLN A 86 -9.39 4.22 -2.10
CA GLN A 86 -9.29 3.10 -1.16
C GLN A 86 -8.07 2.23 -1.48
N ALA A 87 -7.68 1.37 -0.54
CA ALA A 87 -6.65 0.36 -0.77
C ALA A 87 -7.23 -1.06 -0.91
N VAL A 88 -8.46 -1.26 -0.39
CA VAL A 88 -9.18 -2.52 -0.44
C VAL A 88 -10.53 -2.27 -1.06
N TYR A 89 -10.79 -2.93 -2.18
CA TYR A 89 -12.05 -2.89 -2.91
C TYR A 89 -12.75 -4.25 -2.81
N LYS A 90 -14.00 -4.28 -3.21
CA LYS A 90 -14.76 -5.50 -3.50
C LYS A 90 -14.92 -5.65 -5.01
N THR A 91 -15.10 -6.90 -5.43
CA THR A 91 -15.49 -7.22 -6.80
C THR A 91 -16.74 -6.44 -7.20
N GLY A 92 -16.70 -5.78 -8.36
CA GLY A 92 -17.78 -4.91 -8.85
C GLY A 92 -17.68 -3.46 -8.38
N ASP A 93 -16.72 -3.12 -7.50
CA ASP A 93 -16.45 -1.72 -7.17
C ASP A 93 -15.77 -0.98 -8.33
N THR A 94 -15.96 0.33 -8.33
CA THR A 94 -15.23 1.26 -9.20
C THR A 94 -14.08 1.88 -8.42
N VAL A 95 -12.85 1.63 -8.87
CA VAL A 95 -11.65 2.27 -8.31
C VAL A 95 -11.59 3.71 -8.81
N LYS A 96 -11.57 4.67 -7.89
CA LYS A 96 -11.31 6.08 -8.22
C LYS A 96 -9.83 6.36 -8.11
N LEU A 97 -9.20 6.59 -9.25
CA LEU A 97 -7.79 6.88 -9.38
C LEU A 97 -7.60 8.35 -9.72
N ASP A 98 -7.01 9.10 -8.80
CA ASP A 98 -6.46 10.43 -9.04
C ASP A 98 -4.99 10.31 -9.47
N VAL A 99 -4.60 11.10 -10.46
CA VAL A 99 -3.21 11.22 -10.93
C VAL A 99 -2.76 12.66 -10.75
N PHE A 100 -1.68 12.86 -10.01
CA PHE A 100 -1.12 14.18 -9.74
C PHE A 100 0.24 14.31 -10.42
N ALA A 101 0.41 15.31 -11.27
CA ALA A 101 1.69 15.58 -11.93
C ALA A 101 2.09 17.04 -11.74
N ALA A 102 3.39 17.31 -11.72
CA ALA A 102 3.89 18.69 -11.67
C ALA A 102 3.76 19.40 -13.04
N GLY A 103 3.72 18.65 -14.13
CA GLY A 103 3.55 19.14 -15.51
C GLY A 103 2.10 19.40 -15.89
N ASN A 104 1.89 20.26 -16.89
CA ASN A 104 0.58 20.57 -17.47
C ASN A 104 0.47 20.00 -18.89
N LYS A 105 -0.70 19.46 -19.26
CA LYS A 105 -1.03 18.90 -20.59
C LYS A 105 -0.18 17.69 -20.96
N GLU A 106 -0.28 16.65 -20.15
CA GLU A 106 0.39 15.37 -20.39
C GLU A 106 -0.63 14.24 -20.44
N ARG A 107 -0.32 13.15 -21.16
CA ARG A 107 -1.12 11.93 -21.17
C ARG A 107 -0.38 10.85 -20.40
N ILE A 108 -1.07 10.24 -19.44
CA ILE A 108 -0.57 9.13 -18.64
C ILE A 108 -1.38 7.89 -19.01
N PHE A 109 -0.68 6.79 -19.30
CA PHE A 109 -1.27 5.48 -19.51
C PHE A 109 -1.35 4.76 -18.16
N VAL A 110 -2.45 4.07 -17.91
CA VAL A 110 -2.68 3.33 -16.67
C VAL A 110 -3.09 1.91 -17.03
N ASP A 111 -2.27 0.95 -16.62
CA ASP A 111 -2.53 -0.47 -16.79
C ASP A 111 -2.87 -1.10 -15.43
N VAL A 112 -3.92 -1.90 -15.40
CA VAL A 112 -4.24 -2.79 -14.27
C VAL A 112 -3.57 -4.13 -14.55
N ILE A 113 -2.66 -4.54 -13.68
CA ILE A 113 -1.91 -5.78 -13.79
C ILE A 113 -2.41 -6.77 -12.74
N LYS A 114 -2.68 -7.99 -13.19
CA LYS A 114 -2.92 -9.16 -12.34
C LYS A 114 -1.97 -10.27 -12.77
N ASP A 115 -1.28 -10.90 -11.82
CA ASP A 115 -0.37 -12.02 -12.10
C ASP A 115 0.63 -11.73 -13.24
N ARG A 116 1.20 -10.50 -13.24
CA ARG A 116 2.12 -9.98 -14.27
C ARG A 116 1.52 -9.84 -15.69
N ARG A 117 0.19 -9.81 -15.82
CA ARG A 117 -0.52 -9.58 -17.09
C ARG A 117 -1.40 -8.34 -16.99
N ALA A 118 -1.36 -7.50 -18.03
CA ALA A 118 -2.29 -6.38 -18.14
C ALA A 118 -3.69 -6.91 -18.45
N VAL A 119 -4.65 -6.59 -17.57
CA VAL A 119 -6.06 -6.99 -17.70
C VAL A 119 -6.94 -5.82 -18.13
N LEU A 120 -6.51 -4.59 -17.89
CA LEU A 120 -7.19 -3.37 -18.31
C LEU A 120 -6.16 -2.30 -18.61
N MET A 121 -6.36 -1.54 -19.69
CA MET A 121 -5.50 -0.42 -20.08
C MET A 121 -6.37 0.81 -20.34
N LYS A 122 -5.98 1.94 -19.77
CA LYS A 122 -6.67 3.23 -19.91
C LYS A 122 -5.64 4.34 -20.07
N SER A 123 -6.10 5.52 -20.47
CA SER A 123 -5.29 6.73 -20.47
C SER A 123 -6.05 7.87 -19.81
N VAL A 124 -5.32 8.76 -19.15
CA VAL A 124 -5.84 9.97 -18.53
C VAL A 124 -5.02 11.17 -18.99
N ASP A 125 -5.72 12.22 -19.41
CA ASP A 125 -5.10 13.51 -19.73
C ASP A 125 -5.03 14.36 -18.46
N ILE A 126 -3.88 15.01 -18.25
CA ILE A 126 -3.60 15.82 -17.07
C ILE A 126 -3.84 17.29 -17.40
N GLU A 127 -4.80 17.88 -16.69
CA GLU A 127 -5.15 19.29 -16.77
C GLU A 127 -4.86 19.96 -15.42
N GLN A 128 -4.13 21.09 -15.44
CA GLN A 128 -3.79 21.84 -14.22
C GLN A 128 -3.13 20.96 -13.13
N GLY A 129 -2.27 20.03 -13.55
CA GLY A 129 -1.54 19.12 -12.65
C GLY A 129 -2.37 17.96 -12.07
N LYS A 130 -3.62 17.78 -12.50
CA LYS A 130 -4.48 16.66 -12.05
C LYS A 130 -5.19 15.96 -13.21
N GLY A 131 -5.33 14.64 -13.09
CA GLY A 131 -6.27 13.83 -13.87
C GLY A 131 -7.03 12.88 -12.95
N ALA A 132 -8.18 12.41 -13.39
CA ALA A 132 -8.99 11.44 -12.65
C ALA A 132 -9.51 10.34 -13.59
N LEU A 133 -9.57 9.12 -13.07
CA LEU A 133 -10.05 7.95 -13.80
C LEU A 133 -10.93 7.10 -12.89
N ALA A 134 -12.05 6.63 -13.44
CA ALA A 134 -12.88 5.61 -12.83
C ALA A 134 -12.59 4.27 -13.53
N LEU A 135 -12.13 3.29 -12.76
CA LEU A 135 -11.80 1.95 -13.26
C LEU A 135 -12.81 0.96 -12.69
N ASP A 136 -13.75 0.52 -13.52
CA ASP A 136 -14.71 -0.51 -13.14
C ASP A 136 -14.01 -1.88 -13.14
N LEU A 137 -13.98 -2.55 -11.99
CA LEU A 137 -13.35 -3.85 -11.84
C LEU A 137 -14.33 -4.96 -12.26
N PRO A 138 -13.98 -5.78 -13.27
CA PRO A 138 -14.78 -6.94 -13.67
C PRO A 138 -15.07 -7.90 -12.51
N ALA A 139 -16.19 -8.63 -12.59
CA ALA A 139 -16.63 -9.52 -11.51
C ALA A 139 -15.68 -10.71 -11.23
N ASP A 140 -14.85 -11.07 -12.20
CA ASP A 140 -13.82 -12.11 -12.09
C ASP A 140 -12.45 -11.56 -11.66
N LEU A 141 -12.32 -10.23 -11.55
CA LEU A 141 -11.08 -9.58 -11.17
C LEU A 141 -11.01 -9.38 -9.65
N PHE A 142 -10.46 -10.37 -8.96
CA PHE A 142 -10.17 -10.35 -7.53
C PHE A 142 -8.70 -10.73 -7.24
N GLY A 143 -8.24 -10.44 -6.03
CA GLY A 143 -6.86 -10.66 -5.58
C GLY A 143 -6.06 -9.35 -5.50
N THR A 144 -4.74 -9.48 -5.44
CA THR A 144 -3.82 -8.34 -5.49
C THR A 144 -3.70 -7.85 -6.92
N LEU A 145 -3.93 -6.55 -7.13
CA LEU A 145 -3.77 -5.88 -8.42
C LEU A 145 -2.76 -4.76 -8.30
N GLU A 146 -2.00 -4.53 -9.37
CA GLU A 146 -1.12 -3.37 -9.49
C GLU A 146 -1.69 -2.40 -10.52
N LEU A 147 -1.88 -1.14 -10.13
CA LEU A 147 -2.18 -0.04 -11.03
C LEU A 147 -0.84 0.58 -11.44
N ARG A 148 -0.41 0.36 -12.67
CA ARG A 148 0.85 0.89 -13.21
C ARG A 148 0.54 2.08 -14.11
N GLY A 149 0.88 3.27 -13.64
CA GLY A 149 0.81 4.50 -14.42
C GLY A 149 2.16 4.74 -15.08
N TYR A 150 2.17 5.07 -16.36
CA TYR A 150 3.40 5.44 -17.07
C TYR A 150 3.17 6.51 -18.13
N ARG A 151 4.24 7.24 -18.45
CA ARG A 151 4.29 8.13 -19.59
C ARG A 151 5.59 7.91 -20.35
N ILE A 152 5.52 8.10 -21.67
CA ILE A 152 6.67 8.02 -22.56
C ILE A 152 7.14 9.44 -22.83
N GLN A 153 8.38 9.74 -22.45
CA GLN A 153 9.00 11.04 -22.65
C GLN A 153 9.46 11.23 -24.11
N ARG A 154 9.82 12.46 -24.47
CA ARG A 154 10.28 12.80 -25.83
C ARG A 154 11.59 12.12 -26.21
N ASP A 155 12.45 11.84 -25.24
CA ASP A 155 13.68 11.05 -25.40
C ASP A 155 13.41 9.54 -25.44
N GLY A 156 12.14 9.13 -25.22
CA GLY A 156 11.68 7.75 -25.19
C GLY A 156 11.79 7.08 -23.82
N ASN A 157 12.34 7.76 -22.81
CA ASN A 157 12.38 7.23 -21.46
C ASN A 157 10.97 7.05 -20.90
N ILE A 158 10.77 6.00 -20.10
CA ILE A 158 9.49 5.74 -19.43
C ILE A 158 9.65 6.12 -17.98
N ILE A 159 8.74 6.97 -17.52
CA ILE A 159 8.59 7.31 -16.11
C ILE A 159 7.22 6.83 -15.68
N GLY A 160 7.15 6.25 -14.49
CA GLY A 160 5.88 5.86 -13.94
C GLY A 160 5.86 5.73 -12.43
N ASP A 161 4.68 5.39 -11.96
CA ASP A 161 4.36 5.15 -10.57
C ASP A 161 3.41 3.95 -10.49
N THR A 162 3.54 3.16 -9.44
CA THR A 162 2.78 1.92 -9.26
C THR A 162 2.03 1.97 -7.94
N LYS A 163 0.72 1.71 -7.98
CA LYS A 163 -0.11 1.58 -6.79
C LYS A 163 -0.68 0.17 -6.68
N VAL A 164 -0.40 -0.50 -5.57
CA VAL A 164 -0.99 -1.81 -5.27
C VAL A 164 -2.34 -1.63 -4.57
N ILE A 165 -3.34 -2.41 -5.00
CA ILE A 165 -4.67 -2.50 -4.38
C ILE A 165 -5.04 -3.96 -4.15
N GLN A 166 -5.90 -4.21 -3.15
CA GLN A 166 -6.50 -5.52 -2.93
C GLN A 166 -7.95 -5.51 -3.34
N VAL A 167 -8.39 -6.52 -4.09
CA VAL A 167 -9.81 -6.70 -4.44
C VAL A 167 -10.31 -7.98 -3.80
N LYS A 168 -11.23 -7.83 -2.85
CA LYS A 168 -11.92 -8.92 -2.18
C LYS A 168 -13.07 -9.41 -3.06
N ARG A 169 -13.26 -10.72 -3.07
CA ARG A 169 -14.45 -11.32 -3.66
C ARG A 169 -15.71 -10.82 -2.93
N ALA A 170 -16.72 -10.38 -3.69
CA ALA A 170 -18.00 -9.91 -3.15
C ALA A 170 -18.78 -11.03 -2.45
N ASP A 171 -18.57 -12.28 -2.86
CA ASP A 171 -19.10 -13.49 -2.24
C ASP A 171 -18.26 -13.93 -1.03
N SER A 172 -18.05 -13.02 -0.08
CA SER A 172 -17.41 -13.38 1.19
C SER A 172 -18.21 -14.53 1.83
N LEU A 173 -17.59 -15.70 1.90
CA LEU A 173 -18.17 -16.87 2.52
C LEU A 173 -18.32 -16.61 4.02
N LYS A 174 -19.52 -16.86 4.55
CA LYS A 174 -19.76 -16.94 5.97
C LYS A 174 -19.57 -18.40 6.40
N ILE A 175 -18.60 -18.64 7.27
CA ILE A 175 -18.30 -19.96 7.82
C ILE A 175 -18.84 -19.97 9.24
N GLU A 176 -19.83 -20.81 9.48
CA GLU A 176 -20.36 -21.09 10.82
C GLU A 176 -19.81 -22.44 11.25
N ALA A 177 -19.14 -22.49 12.41
CA ALA A 177 -18.58 -23.72 12.98
C ALA A 177 -19.27 -23.98 14.33
N LYS A 178 -19.78 -25.19 14.54
CA LYS A 178 -20.46 -25.56 15.77
C LYS A 178 -19.90 -26.86 16.32
N LEU A 179 -19.40 -26.80 17.56
CA LEU A 179 -19.03 -27.99 18.32
C LEU A 179 -20.27 -28.66 18.89
N ASN A 180 -20.23 -29.99 18.99
CA ASN A 180 -21.30 -30.75 19.60
C ASN A 180 -21.34 -30.64 21.14
N LYS A 181 -20.24 -30.21 21.78
CA LYS A 181 -20.12 -29.98 23.23
C LYS A 181 -19.24 -28.77 23.53
N GLU A 182 -19.41 -28.19 24.71
CA GLU A 182 -18.59 -27.07 25.18
C GLU A 182 -17.23 -27.53 25.73
N THR A 183 -17.20 -28.70 26.39
CA THR A 183 -15.99 -29.24 27.04
C THR A 183 -15.80 -30.71 26.70
N TYR A 184 -14.54 -31.12 26.53
CA TYR A 184 -14.15 -32.47 26.18
C TYR A 184 -13.08 -32.97 27.15
N GLN A 185 -13.08 -34.28 27.44
CA GLN A 185 -11.99 -34.91 28.17
C GLN A 185 -10.79 -35.19 27.24
N PRO A 186 -9.56 -35.33 27.77
CA PRO A 186 -8.40 -35.72 26.98
C PRO A 186 -8.65 -37.01 26.20
N GLY A 187 -8.47 -36.97 24.87
CA GLY A 187 -8.71 -38.12 23.98
C GLY A 187 -10.18 -38.35 23.60
N GLU A 188 -11.12 -37.55 24.09
CA GLU A 188 -12.51 -37.61 23.66
C GLU A 188 -12.66 -37.15 22.20
N LYS A 189 -13.57 -37.79 21.46
CA LYS A 189 -13.87 -37.41 20.07
C LYS A 189 -14.75 -36.16 20.03
N ALA A 190 -14.22 -35.08 19.46
CA ALA A 190 -14.98 -33.88 19.13
C ALA A 190 -15.64 -34.00 17.75
N LEU A 191 -16.87 -33.52 17.62
CA LEU A 191 -17.56 -33.33 16.36
C LEU A 191 -17.72 -31.82 16.11
N LEU A 192 -17.24 -31.38 14.96
CA LEU A 192 -17.28 -29.99 14.52
C LEU A 192 -18.04 -29.89 13.20
N ASP A 193 -19.21 -29.29 13.24
CA ASP A 193 -20.07 -29.10 12.08
C ASP A 193 -19.77 -27.75 11.43
N PHE A 194 -19.51 -27.76 10.12
CA PHE A 194 -19.28 -26.55 9.33
C PHE A 194 -20.45 -26.28 8.40
N VAL A 195 -20.95 -25.05 8.44
CA VAL A 195 -21.93 -24.54 7.48
C VAL A 195 -21.32 -23.35 6.75
N VAL A 196 -21.11 -23.52 5.44
CA VAL A 196 -20.55 -22.47 4.59
C VAL A 196 -21.66 -21.87 3.72
N LYS A 197 -21.90 -20.58 3.90
CA LYS A 197 -22.93 -19.82 3.20
C LYS A 197 -22.28 -18.70 2.39
N ARG A 198 -22.88 -18.34 1.25
CA ARG A 198 -22.59 -17.06 0.59
C ARG A 198 -23.28 -15.91 1.34
N ALA A 199 -22.99 -14.68 0.93
CA ALA A 199 -23.64 -13.47 1.44
C ALA A 199 -25.17 -13.48 1.27
N ASP A 200 -25.70 -14.22 0.29
CA ASP A 200 -27.14 -14.41 0.06
C ASP A 200 -27.78 -15.49 0.97
N GLY A 201 -27.01 -16.07 1.89
CA GLY A 201 -27.46 -17.09 2.83
C GLY A 201 -27.52 -18.51 2.25
N LYS A 202 -27.24 -18.70 0.95
CA LYS A 202 -27.28 -20.03 0.32
C LYS A 202 -26.02 -20.82 0.65
N GLY A 203 -26.21 -22.11 0.97
CA GLY A 203 -25.10 -23.06 1.13
C GLY A 203 -24.31 -23.20 -0.16
N VAL A 204 -22.98 -23.24 -0.05
CA VAL A 204 -22.09 -23.38 -1.21
C VAL A 204 -21.00 -24.40 -0.95
N PRO A 205 -20.65 -25.26 -1.92
CA PRO A 205 -19.47 -26.10 -1.83
C PRO A 205 -18.21 -25.26 -1.63
N ALA A 206 -17.39 -25.61 -0.65
CA ALA A 206 -16.14 -24.91 -0.34
C ALA A 206 -15.06 -25.90 0.07
N ALA A 207 -13.79 -25.55 -0.19
CA ALA A 207 -12.65 -26.24 0.38
C ALA A 207 -12.27 -25.55 1.70
N LEU A 208 -12.21 -26.32 2.80
CA LEU A 208 -11.84 -25.82 4.12
C LEU A 208 -10.48 -26.40 4.52
N GLY A 209 -9.54 -25.53 4.87
CA GLY A 209 -8.32 -25.90 5.57
C GLY A 209 -8.56 -25.80 7.07
N LEU A 210 -8.23 -26.85 7.83
CA LEU A 210 -8.37 -26.89 9.29
C LEU A 210 -6.99 -26.99 9.91
N SER A 211 -6.77 -26.23 10.98
CA SER A 211 -5.58 -26.32 11.83
C SER A 211 -6.03 -26.26 13.29
N GLY A 212 -5.46 -27.14 14.11
CA GLY A 212 -5.67 -27.17 15.55
C GLY A 212 -4.33 -26.93 16.24
N VAL A 213 -4.28 -25.96 17.13
CA VAL A 213 -3.09 -25.62 17.92
C VAL A 213 -3.49 -25.48 19.38
N ASP A 214 -2.54 -25.74 20.28
CA ASP A 214 -2.72 -25.48 21.71
C ASP A 214 -2.79 -23.96 21.94
N GLU A 215 -3.68 -23.51 22.82
CA GLU A 215 -3.83 -22.09 23.12
C GLU A 215 -2.52 -21.47 23.65
N ALA A 216 -1.69 -22.25 24.34
CA ALA A 216 -0.37 -21.82 24.79
C ALA A 216 0.57 -21.42 23.63
N VAL A 217 0.33 -21.92 22.41
CA VAL A 217 1.10 -21.52 21.22
C VAL A 217 0.81 -20.06 20.85
N PHE A 218 -0.42 -19.57 21.06
CA PHE A 218 -0.76 -18.16 20.86
C PHE A 218 -0.09 -17.23 21.90
N ALA A 219 0.37 -17.76 23.04
CA ALA A 219 1.16 -17.00 23.99
C ALA A 219 2.62 -16.79 23.55
N LEU A 220 3.12 -17.64 22.63
CA LEU A 220 4.51 -17.58 22.14
C LEU A 220 4.65 -16.77 20.85
N GLN A 221 3.58 -16.62 20.07
CA GLN A 221 3.54 -15.80 18.86
C GLN A 221 2.21 -15.05 18.76
N GLU A 222 2.28 -13.75 18.49
CA GLU A 222 1.13 -12.92 18.07
C GLU A 222 0.63 -13.32 16.67
N MET A 223 0.21 -14.57 16.46
CA MET A 223 -0.60 -14.92 15.30
C MET A 223 -2.03 -14.48 15.59
N ARG A 224 -2.46 -13.41 14.90
CA ARG A 224 -3.68 -12.63 15.18
C ARG A 224 -4.83 -13.07 14.23
N PRO A 225 -5.85 -13.82 14.71
CA PRO A 225 -6.97 -14.26 13.89
C PRO A 225 -7.70 -13.09 13.21
N GLY A 226 -7.79 -13.09 11.88
CA GLY A 226 -8.42 -12.06 11.06
C GLY A 226 -7.43 -11.15 10.33
N LEU A 227 -6.25 -10.93 10.91
CA LEU A 227 -5.14 -10.27 10.23
C LEU A 227 -4.50 -11.20 9.20
N GLU A 228 -4.61 -12.53 9.37
CA GLU A 228 -4.10 -13.48 8.39
C GLU A 228 -4.83 -13.37 7.05
N ARG A 229 -6.09 -12.91 7.01
CA ARG A 229 -6.79 -12.65 5.74
C ARG A 229 -6.15 -11.52 4.93
N ILE A 230 -5.50 -10.57 5.61
CA ILE A 230 -4.71 -9.51 4.99
C ILE A 230 -3.30 -10.05 4.72
N TYR A 231 -2.64 -10.71 5.70
CA TYR A 231 -1.30 -11.28 5.51
C TYR A 231 -1.21 -12.33 4.39
N PHE A 232 -2.20 -13.23 4.24
CA PHE A 232 -2.22 -14.23 3.17
C PHE A 232 -2.67 -13.66 1.82
N ALA A 233 -3.39 -12.55 1.81
CA ALA A 233 -3.77 -11.86 0.58
C ALA A 233 -2.66 -10.94 0.04
N ILE A 234 -1.64 -10.66 0.86
CA ILE A 234 -0.54 -9.76 0.54
C ILE A 234 0.70 -10.62 0.20
N GLN A 235 1.31 -10.37 -0.96
CA GLN A 235 2.59 -11.00 -1.30
C GLN A 235 3.70 -10.49 -0.37
N GLU A 236 4.63 -11.37 0.01
CA GLU A 236 5.70 -11.15 0.98
C GLU A 236 6.59 -9.91 0.68
N GLU A 237 6.63 -9.46 -0.58
CA GLU A 237 7.36 -8.26 -1.01
C GLU A 237 6.75 -6.94 -0.52
N ILE A 238 5.44 -6.91 -0.26
CA ILE A 238 4.71 -5.73 0.26
C ILE A 238 4.92 -5.55 1.78
N LEU A 239 5.27 -6.61 2.49
CA LEU A 239 5.35 -6.65 3.95
C LEU A 239 6.62 -5.99 4.51
N LYS A 240 7.53 -5.49 3.67
CA LYS A 240 8.77 -4.84 4.11
C LYS A 240 8.50 -3.34 4.37
N PRO A 241 8.43 -2.88 5.63
CA PRO A 241 8.26 -1.46 5.90
C PRO A 241 9.47 -0.68 5.36
N ARG A 242 9.21 0.42 4.64
CA ARG A 242 10.28 1.30 4.12
C ARG A 242 11.23 1.80 5.22
N TYR A 243 10.72 1.94 6.45
CA TYR A 243 11.52 2.27 7.63
C TYR A 243 10.91 1.60 8.88
N GLN A 244 11.71 0.90 9.67
CA GLN A 244 11.33 0.36 10.97
C GLN A 244 12.31 0.85 12.03
N LEU A 245 11.80 1.42 13.14
CA LEU A 245 12.63 1.78 14.30
C LEU A 245 12.11 1.13 15.56
N HIS A 246 13.06 0.74 16.40
CA HIS A 246 12.83 0.38 17.79
C HIS A 246 13.33 1.54 18.64
N THR A 247 12.43 2.20 19.39
CA THR A 247 12.82 3.22 20.36
C THR A 247 12.68 2.65 21.76
N GLN A 248 13.69 2.83 22.60
CA GLN A 248 13.55 2.53 24.03
C GLN A 248 12.68 3.63 24.67
N PRO A 249 11.52 3.29 25.27
CA PRO A 249 10.68 4.29 25.90
C PRO A 249 11.39 4.90 27.13
N PRO A 250 11.22 6.20 27.42
CA PRO A 250 11.79 6.85 28.61
C PRO A 250 11.06 6.47 29.92
N VAL A 251 10.27 5.40 29.92
CA VAL A 251 9.40 4.96 31.02
C VAL A 251 9.66 3.49 31.34
N GLN A 252 9.53 3.11 32.61
CA GLN A 252 9.73 1.74 33.07
C GLN A 252 8.66 0.83 32.45
N VAL A 253 9.08 -0.31 31.89
CA VAL A 253 8.23 -1.26 31.15
C VAL A 253 7.00 -1.70 31.98
N GLN A 254 7.13 -1.77 33.31
CA GLN A 254 6.02 -2.14 34.20
C GLN A 254 4.83 -1.16 34.16
N GLN A 255 5.02 0.09 33.72
CA GLN A 255 3.94 1.09 33.59
C GLN A 255 3.20 1.02 32.26
N LEU A 256 3.72 0.25 31.28
CA LEU A 256 3.14 0.10 29.93
C LEU A 256 2.35 -1.20 29.77
N ILE A 257 2.56 -2.17 30.67
CA ILE A 257 1.87 -3.46 30.68
C ILE A 257 0.52 -3.28 31.38
N GLU A 258 -0.58 -3.44 30.64
CA GLU A 258 -1.90 -3.50 31.26
C GLU A 258 -2.13 -4.89 31.87
N PRO A 259 -2.79 -4.98 33.05
CA PRO A 259 -3.15 -6.24 33.64
C PRO A 259 -4.31 -6.85 32.83
N GLY A 260 -3.96 -7.68 31.85
CA GLY A 260 -4.88 -8.48 31.05
C GLY A 260 -5.07 -7.95 29.62
N PRO A 261 -5.33 -8.83 28.64
CA PRO A 261 -5.64 -8.41 27.28
C PRO A 261 -7.01 -7.73 27.29
N ALA A 262 -7.02 -6.39 27.30
CA ALA A 262 -8.22 -5.66 26.89
C ALA A 262 -8.55 -6.11 25.45
N PRO A 263 -9.83 -6.39 25.13
CA PRO A 263 -10.20 -6.70 23.75
C PRO A 263 -9.74 -5.54 22.89
N MET A 264 -8.82 -5.81 21.97
CA MET A 264 -8.37 -4.80 21.02
C MET A 264 -9.59 -4.32 20.24
N PRO A 265 -9.75 -3.00 20.03
CA PRO A 265 -10.79 -2.52 19.12
C PRO A 265 -10.62 -3.22 17.78
N GLU A 266 -11.72 -3.72 17.21
CA GLU A 266 -11.67 -4.33 15.89
C GLU A 266 -11.03 -3.32 14.93
N PRO A 267 -9.92 -3.66 14.28
CA PRO A 267 -9.26 -2.71 13.43
C PRO A 267 -10.20 -2.37 12.27
N ASP A 268 -10.31 -1.08 11.95
CA ASP A 268 -10.84 -0.71 10.65
C ASP A 268 -9.89 -1.30 9.59
N LEU A 269 -10.31 -2.42 9.02
CA LEU A 269 -9.58 -3.20 8.03
C LEU A 269 -9.20 -2.33 6.82
N GLU A 270 -9.97 -1.27 6.54
CA GLU A 270 -9.67 -0.34 5.45
C GLU A 270 -8.48 0.55 5.82
N GLU A 271 -8.43 1.09 7.04
CA GLU A 271 -7.36 1.97 7.49
C GLU A 271 -6.02 1.24 7.64
N ALA A 272 -6.02 0.05 8.25
CA ALA A 272 -4.82 -0.77 8.38
C ALA A 272 -4.28 -1.21 7.02
N ALA A 273 -5.17 -1.57 6.09
CA ALA A 273 -4.77 -1.91 4.74
C ALA A 273 -4.17 -0.73 3.98
N VAL A 274 -4.74 0.48 4.11
CA VAL A 274 -4.18 1.68 3.47
C VAL A 274 -2.73 1.92 3.88
N VAL A 275 -2.37 1.72 5.15
CA VAL A 275 -0.98 1.86 5.62
C VAL A 275 -0.06 0.78 5.03
N LEU A 276 -0.51 -0.48 5.00
CA LEU A 276 0.24 -1.58 4.40
C LEU A 276 0.49 -1.32 2.90
N PHE A 277 -0.56 -0.93 2.16
CA PHE A 277 -0.48 -0.64 0.73
C PHE A 277 0.21 0.69 0.39
N ALA A 278 0.37 1.60 1.34
CA ALA A 278 1.20 2.79 1.17
C ALA A 278 2.70 2.46 1.23
N GLY A 279 3.09 1.39 1.92
CA GLY A 279 4.45 0.86 1.99
C GLY A 279 4.80 -0.14 0.88
N ALA A 280 3.78 -0.76 0.27
CA ALA A 280 3.89 -1.70 -0.84
C ALA A 280 4.62 -1.09 -2.03
N GLU A 281 5.83 -1.54 -2.31
CA GLU A 281 6.45 -1.29 -3.61
C GLU A 281 5.81 -2.25 -4.61
N GLY A 282 5.07 -1.72 -5.58
CA GLY A 282 4.85 -2.45 -6.81
C GLY A 282 6.19 -2.59 -7.52
N THR A 283 6.36 -3.62 -8.35
CA THR A 283 7.61 -3.74 -9.12
C THR A 283 7.79 -2.48 -9.95
N ASP A 284 8.96 -1.84 -9.81
CA ASP A 284 9.31 -0.67 -10.63
C ASP A 284 9.09 -1.01 -12.10
N ILE A 285 8.59 -0.03 -12.85
CA ILE A 285 8.43 -0.17 -14.29
C ILE A 285 9.83 -0.45 -14.84
N PRO A 286 10.05 -1.61 -15.51
CA PRO A 286 11.37 -1.95 -15.99
C PRO A 286 11.86 -0.83 -16.90
N GLU A 287 13.11 -0.39 -16.72
CA GLU A 287 13.72 0.60 -17.60
C GLU A 287 13.63 0.09 -19.04
N ALA A 288 12.78 0.76 -19.82
CA ALA A 288 12.69 0.49 -21.24
C ALA A 288 13.90 1.13 -21.92
N ASN A 289 14.92 0.33 -22.24
CA ASN A 289 16.01 0.78 -23.09
C ASN A 289 15.51 0.92 -24.54
N VAL A 290 14.92 2.07 -24.84
CA VAL A 290 14.36 2.43 -26.15
C VAL A 290 15.43 2.79 -27.20
N GLY A 291 16.72 2.67 -26.85
CA GLY A 291 17.82 3.10 -27.70
C GLY A 291 17.92 4.62 -27.84
N PRO A 292 18.75 5.15 -28.76
CA PRO A 292 18.98 6.58 -28.88
C PRO A 292 17.70 7.32 -29.30
N GLY A 293 17.45 8.46 -28.64
CA GLY A 293 16.30 9.32 -28.91
C GLY A 293 16.29 9.89 -30.34
N PHE A 294 15.16 10.46 -30.76
CA PHE A 294 14.98 10.94 -32.14
C PHE A 294 16.06 11.94 -32.59
N GLU A 295 16.46 12.88 -31.73
CA GLU A 295 17.51 13.86 -32.05
C GLU A 295 18.89 13.21 -32.23
N GLN A 296 19.26 12.27 -31.36
CA GLN A 296 20.50 11.51 -31.46
C GLN A 296 20.51 10.65 -32.72
N LYS A 297 19.39 9.98 -33.06
CA LYS A 297 19.24 9.28 -34.35
C LYS A 297 19.44 10.22 -35.53
N ARG A 298 18.92 11.45 -35.46
CA ARG A 298 19.11 12.47 -36.50
C ARG A 298 20.55 12.92 -36.64
N GLN A 299 21.29 13.04 -35.53
CA GLN A 299 22.72 13.34 -35.52
C GLN A 299 23.54 12.19 -36.10
N LEU A 300 23.32 10.95 -35.64
CA LEU A 300 23.94 9.74 -36.16
C LEU A 300 23.72 9.57 -37.67
N VAL A 301 22.51 9.84 -38.16
CA VAL A 301 22.21 9.81 -39.60
C VAL A 301 22.95 10.92 -40.35
N ARG A 302 23.11 12.11 -39.77
CA ARG A 302 23.88 13.20 -40.38
C ARG A 302 25.37 12.89 -40.42
N GLU A 303 25.93 12.31 -39.35
CA GLU A 303 27.32 11.87 -39.31
C GLU A 303 27.58 10.76 -40.32
N ARG A 304 26.76 9.71 -40.35
CA ARG A 304 26.86 8.66 -41.38
C ARG A 304 26.72 9.18 -42.80
N LYS A 305 25.84 10.16 -43.04
CA LYS A 305 25.73 10.81 -44.36
C LYS A 305 26.96 11.61 -44.73
N ARG A 306 27.65 12.23 -43.75
CA ARG A 306 28.92 12.94 -43.98
C ARG A 306 30.06 11.96 -44.27
N GLU A 307 30.18 10.90 -43.49
CA GLU A 307 31.15 9.82 -43.73
C GLU A 307 30.95 9.18 -45.09
N HIS A 308 29.70 8.87 -45.46
CA HIS A 308 29.39 8.30 -46.78
C HIS A 308 29.70 9.27 -47.93
N LYS A 309 29.46 10.57 -47.76
CA LYS A 309 29.87 11.59 -48.75
C LYS A 309 31.38 11.72 -48.86
N HIS A 310 32.11 11.62 -47.75
CA HIS A 310 33.57 11.67 -47.74
C HIS A 310 34.15 10.46 -48.47
N TRP A 311 33.62 9.27 -48.20
CA TRP A 311 34.00 8.04 -48.89
C TRP A 311 33.74 8.08 -50.41
N LEU A 312 32.63 8.70 -50.84
CA LEU A 312 32.33 8.92 -52.26
C LEU A 312 33.22 9.95 -52.95
N GLN A 313 33.92 10.81 -52.19
CA GLN A 313 34.89 11.78 -52.72
C GLN A 313 36.32 11.22 -52.78
N GLU A 314 36.59 10.12 -52.07
CA GLU A 314 37.86 9.38 -52.11
C GLU A 314 37.88 8.26 -53.18
N LEU A 315 36.76 8.06 -53.89
CA LEU A 315 36.61 7.22 -55.07
C LEU A 315 36.79 8.04 -56.35
#